data_AF-A0A0R1DZA6-F1
#
_entry.id   AF-A0A0R1DZA6-F1
#
_cell.length_a   1.000
_cell.length_b   1.000
_cell.length_c   1.000
_cell.angle_alpha   90.00
_cell.angle_beta   90.00
_cell.angle_gamma   90.00
#
_symmetry.space_group_name_H-M   'P 1'
#
loop_
_entity.id
_entity.type
_entity.pdbx_description
1 polymer ?
#
loop_
_entity_poly.entity_id
_entity_poly.type
_entity_poly.pdbx_seq_one_letter_code
_entity_poly.pdbx_strand_id
1 'polypeptide(L)'
;MTRLIKQLGDRLGFETYRNIVRPSKSITESEEDENDLVEQLFELGEHAVYVEHANWVNFTKHESPRPIYINMIRHPIQKVISAYYYQRHPLIFAQSLMRNPNKPMQNKKFFDTTFNDCVRNRVRPYCVFDAHNPFNGDWRRFSLHLCGNSEICT
;
A
#
# COMPACT_ATOMS: atom_id res chain seq x y z
N MET A 1 -4.29 -2.40 13.73
CA MET A 1 -5.23 -3.30 13.04
C MET A 1 -4.68 -4.72 12.98
N THR A 2 -3.67 -5.02 12.16
CA THR A 2 -3.14 -6.40 11.98
C THR A 2 -2.76 -7.11 13.28
N ARG A 3 -2.12 -6.42 14.24
CA ARG A 3 -1.79 -7.00 15.55
C ARG A 3 -3.03 -7.43 16.35
N LEU A 4 -4.09 -6.62 16.33
CA LEU A 4 -5.33 -6.94 17.04
C LEU A 4 -6.05 -8.10 16.35
N ILE A 5 -6.12 -8.10 15.02
CA ILE A 5 -6.70 -9.19 14.24
C ILE A 5 -6.00 -10.51 14.57
N LYS A 6 -4.67 -10.53 14.60
CA LYS A 6 -3.91 -11.71 15.01
C LYS A 6 -4.28 -12.19 16.42
N GLN A 7 -4.29 -11.30 17.40
CA GLN A 7 -4.65 -11.63 18.78
C GLN A 7 -6.08 -12.17 18.92
N LEU A 8 -7.01 -11.65 18.11
CA LEU A 8 -8.38 -12.14 18.08
C LEU A 8 -8.50 -13.47 17.33
N GLY A 9 -7.72 -13.69 16.28
CA GLY A 9 -7.64 -14.97 15.57
C GLY A 9 -7.21 -16.08 16.50
N ASP A 10 -6.12 -15.86 17.25
CA ASP A 10 -5.60 -16.80 18.25
C ASP A 10 -6.65 -17.13 19.34
N ARG A 11 -7.55 -16.19 19.66
CA ARG A 11 -8.56 -16.35 20.72
C ARG A 11 -9.89 -16.93 20.23
N LEU A 12 -10.31 -16.58 19.01
CA LEU A 12 -11.62 -16.90 18.46
C LEU A 12 -11.57 -18.06 17.45
N GLY A 13 -10.38 -18.56 17.10
CA GLY A 13 -10.20 -19.74 16.27
C GLY A 13 -10.33 -19.48 14.77
N PHE A 14 -9.85 -18.32 14.29
CA PHE A 14 -9.77 -18.02 12.85
C PHE A 14 -8.33 -17.70 12.43
N GLU A 15 -8.00 -18.00 11.19
CA GLU A 15 -6.65 -17.87 10.66
C GLU A 15 -6.36 -16.44 10.21
N THR A 16 -5.09 -16.01 10.32
CA THR A 16 -4.69 -14.66 9.90
C THR A 16 -3.48 -14.71 9.01
N TYR A 17 -3.63 -14.14 7.82
CA TYR A 17 -2.63 -14.14 6.77
C TYR A 17 -2.25 -12.70 6.42
N ARG A 18 -0.96 -12.49 6.20
CA ARG A 18 -0.43 -11.20 5.75
C ARG A 18 0.53 -11.43 4.61
N ASN A 19 0.31 -10.76 3.49
CA ASN A 19 1.19 -10.92 2.34
C ASN A 19 2.63 -10.49 2.66
N ILE A 20 3.59 -11.17 2.04
CA ILE A 20 4.99 -10.77 2.00
C ILE A 20 5.10 -9.56 1.07
N VAL A 21 5.65 -8.46 1.59
CA VAL A 21 5.84 -7.25 0.79
C VAL A 21 6.91 -7.51 -0.28
N ARG A 22 6.49 -7.68 -1.54
CA ARG A 22 7.41 -7.80 -2.68
C ARG A 22 8.14 -6.46 -2.94
N PRO A 23 9.42 -6.49 -3.35
CA PRO A 23 10.23 -5.28 -3.54
C PRO A 23 9.79 -4.42 -4.72
N SER A 24 9.11 -5.01 -5.71
CA SER A 24 8.49 -4.33 -6.84
C SER A 24 7.12 -4.95 -7.09
N LYS A 25 6.09 -4.12 -7.25
CA LYS A 25 4.75 -4.53 -7.70
C LYS A 25 4.34 -3.55 -8.79
N SER A 26 3.67 -4.06 -9.82
CA SER A 26 3.07 -3.21 -10.85
C SER A 26 2.07 -2.25 -10.22
N ILE A 27 1.82 -1.13 -10.91
CA ILE A 27 0.83 -0.11 -10.55
C ILE A 27 -0.58 -0.72 -10.53
N THR A 28 -0.88 -1.57 -11.51
CA THR A 28 -2.10 -2.37 -11.63
C THR A 28 -1.73 -3.83 -11.78
N GLU A 29 -2.58 -4.68 -11.23
CA GLU A 29 -2.49 -6.13 -11.36
C GLU A 29 -3.15 -6.55 -12.67
N SER A 30 -2.55 -7.51 -13.38
CA SER A 30 -3.14 -8.11 -14.57
C SER A 30 -4.33 -9.00 -14.18
N GLU A 31 -5.13 -9.40 -15.16
CA GLU A 31 -6.24 -10.35 -14.94
C GLU A 31 -5.73 -11.70 -14.41
N GLU A 32 -4.53 -12.13 -14.82
CA GLU A 32 -3.84 -13.32 -14.31
C GLU A 32 -3.45 -13.13 -12.83
N ASP A 33 -2.85 -11.98 -12.48
CA ASP A 33 -2.52 -11.67 -11.07
C ASP A 33 -3.77 -11.61 -10.18
N GLU A 34 -4.91 -11.10 -10.70
CA GLU A 34 -6.17 -11.09 -9.96
C GLU A 34 -6.71 -12.51 -9.75
N ASN A 35 -6.64 -13.37 -10.76
CA ASN A 35 -7.06 -14.77 -10.65
C ASN A 35 -6.20 -15.53 -9.64
N ASP A 36 -4.88 -15.36 -9.68
CA ASP A 36 -3.95 -15.96 -8.72
C ASP A 36 -4.29 -15.54 -7.28
N LEU A 37 -4.64 -14.27 -7.06
CA LEU A 37 -5.07 -13.78 -5.76
C LEU A 37 -6.39 -14.41 -5.32
N VAL A 38 -7.35 -14.53 -6.23
CA VAL A 38 -8.65 -15.16 -5.98
C VAL A 38 -8.44 -16.61 -5.55
N GLU A 39 -7.72 -17.40 -6.34
CA GLU A 39 -7.43 -18.81 -6.03
C GLU A 39 -6.73 -18.96 -4.67
N GLN A 40 -5.68 -18.18 -4.41
CA GLN A 40 -4.97 -18.20 -3.12
C GLN A 40 -5.88 -17.89 -1.93
N LEU A 41 -6.89 -17.03 -2.11
CA LEU A 41 -7.83 -16.70 -1.04
C LEU A 41 -8.88 -17.79 -0.80
N PHE A 42 -9.21 -18.58 -1.81
CA PHE A 42 -10.09 -19.75 -1.67
C PHE A 42 -9.39 -20.95 -1.03
N GLU A 43 -8.07 -21.02 -1.12
CA GLU A 43 -7.28 -22.04 -0.41
C GLU A 43 -7.17 -21.77 1.11
N LEU A 44 -7.52 -20.57 1.57
CA LEU A 44 -7.55 -20.25 2.99
C LEU A 44 -8.71 -20.98 3.71
N GLY A 45 -8.55 -21.24 5.01
CA GLY A 45 -9.62 -21.84 5.80
C GLY A 45 -10.93 -21.03 5.75
N GLU A 46 -12.06 -21.71 6.00
CA GLU A 46 -13.42 -21.13 5.97
C GLU A 46 -13.55 -19.83 6.79
N HIS A 47 -12.79 -19.74 7.88
CA HIS A 47 -12.70 -18.56 8.73
C HIS A 47 -11.28 -18.02 8.71
N ALA A 48 -10.98 -17.12 7.77
CA ALA A 48 -9.67 -16.52 7.62
C ALA A 48 -9.75 -15.00 7.36
N VAL A 49 -8.71 -14.29 7.79
CA VAL A 49 -8.51 -12.87 7.48
C VAL A 49 -7.21 -12.69 6.73
N TYR A 50 -7.31 -12.19 5.50
CA TYR A 50 -6.16 -11.83 4.68
C TYR A 50 -5.93 -10.32 4.69
N VAL A 51 -4.67 -9.89 4.84
CA VAL A 51 -4.29 -8.47 4.84
C VAL A 51 -3.17 -8.20 3.84
N GLU A 52 -3.44 -7.32 2.88
CA GLU A 52 -2.49 -6.90 1.86
C GLU A 52 -2.60 -5.40 1.51
N HIS A 53 -1.53 -4.87 0.93
CA HIS A 53 -1.54 -3.62 0.18
C HIS A 53 -1.81 -3.91 -1.32
N ALA A 54 -3.07 -4.21 -1.67
CA ALA A 54 -3.51 -4.49 -3.04
C ALA A 54 -4.62 -3.54 -3.47
N ASN A 55 -4.86 -3.47 -4.78
CA ASN A 55 -6.03 -2.80 -5.31
C ASN A 55 -7.28 -3.65 -5.04
N TRP A 56 -8.45 -3.03 -5.12
CA TRP A 56 -9.71 -3.75 -5.05
C TRP A 56 -9.87 -4.68 -6.26
N VAL A 57 -10.21 -5.94 -6.01
CA VAL A 57 -10.44 -6.95 -7.04
C VAL A 57 -11.92 -7.35 -7.07
N ASN A 58 -12.47 -7.51 -8.27
CA ASN A 58 -13.86 -7.92 -8.45
C ASN A 58 -13.98 -9.45 -8.57
N PHE A 59 -14.23 -10.13 -7.44
CA PHE A 59 -14.30 -11.59 -7.36
C PHE A 59 -15.39 -12.20 -8.24
N THR A 60 -16.49 -11.48 -8.48
CA THR A 60 -17.58 -12.02 -9.31
C THR A 60 -17.21 -12.12 -10.78
N LYS A 61 -16.17 -11.42 -11.25
CA LYS A 61 -15.63 -11.59 -12.60
C LYS A 61 -14.86 -12.89 -12.76
N HIS A 62 -14.33 -13.40 -11.65
CA HIS A 62 -13.53 -14.63 -11.56
C HIS A 62 -14.37 -15.80 -11.02
N GLU A 63 -15.69 -15.77 -11.30
CA GLU A 63 -16.68 -16.79 -10.91
C GLU A 63 -16.67 -17.18 -9.43
N SER A 64 -16.21 -16.27 -8.58
CA SER A 64 -15.94 -16.54 -7.17
C SER A 64 -16.82 -15.71 -6.24
N PRO A 65 -17.28 -16.26 -5.10
CA PRO A 65 -18.06 -15.49 -4.14
C PRO A 65 -17.22 -14.34 -3.56
N ARG A 66 -17.88 -13.18 -3.39
CA ARG A 66 -17.22 -11.98 -2.88
C ARG A 66 -16.87 -12.13 -1.40
N PRO A 67 -15.59 -11.98 -0.99
CA PRO A 67 -15.21 -11.99 0.41
C PRO A 67 -15.65 -10.70 1.11
N ILE A 68 -15.58 -10.69 2.44
CA ILE A 68 -15.85 -9.48 3.22
C ILE A 68 -14.64 -8.53 3.12
N TYR A 69 -14.82 -7.43 2.39
CA TYR A 69 -13.81 -6.38 2.28
C TYR A 69 -13.94 -5.36 3.42
N ILE A 70 -12.81 -5.10 4.09
CA ILE A 70 -12.69 -4.04 5.09
C ILE A 70 -11.42 -3.24 4.79
N ASN A 71 -11.52 -1.92 4.84
CA ASN A 71 -10.37 -1.02 4.68
C ASN A 71 -10.42 0.11 5.72
N MET A 72 -9.28 0.73 5.96
CA MET A 72 -9.16 1.92 6.80
C MET A 72 -8.52 3.05 6.01
N ILE A 73 -9.30 4.09 5.78
CA ILE A 73 -8.82 5.33 5.17
C ILE A 73 -8.44 6.33 6.26
N ARG A 74 -7.50 7.22 5.92
CA ARG A 74 -7.12 8.38 6.74
C ARG A 74 -7.30 9.63 5.89
N HIS A 75 -7.54 10.77 6.54
CA HIS A 75 -7.58 12.07 5.87
C HIS A 75 -6.39 12.23 4.90
N PRO A 76 -6.62 12.56 3.61
CA PRO A 76 -5.58 12.52 2.57
C PRO A 76 -4.32 13.29 2.95
N ILE A 77 -4.47 14.55 3.39
CA ILE A 77 -3.33 15.40 3.79
C ILE A 77 -2.53 14.77 4.94
N GLN A 78 -3.20 14.22 5.95
CA GLN A 78 -2.55 13.60 7.10
C GLN A 78 -1.80 12.32 6.72
N LYS A 79 -2.34 11.54 5.78
CA LYS A 79 -1.65 10.39 5.21
C LYS A 79 -0.39 10.81 4.45
N VAL A 80 -0.44 11.89 3.69
CA VAL A 80 0.73 12.46 2.99
C VAL A 80 1.80 12.91 3.97
N ILE A 81 1.44 13.70 4.98
CA ILE A 81 2.38 14.16 6.01
C ILE A 81 3.02 12.95 6.72
N SER A 82 2.20 11.97 7.11
CA SER A 82 2.68 10.76 7.79
C SER A 82 3.72 10.00 6.96
N ALA A 83 3.47 9.79 5.67
CA ALA A 83 4.40 9.05 4.83
C ALA A 83 5.63 9.88 4.40
N TYR A 84 5.49 11.21 4.31
CA TYR A 84 6.63 12.13 4.13
C TYR A 84 7.69 11.93 5.21
N TYR A 85 7.27 11.89 6.48
CA TYR A 85 8.19 11.66 7.61
C TYR A 85 8.58 10.20 7.76
N TYR A 86 7.67 9.25 7.50
CA TYR A 86 8.00 7.81 7.55
C TYR A 86 9.17 7.45 6.64
N GLN A 87 9.17 7.93 5.39
CA GLN A 87 10.25 7.66 4.43
C GLN A 87 11.58 8.34 4.81
N ARG A 88 11.53 9.36 5.66
CA ARG A 88 12.69 10.10 6.19
C ARG A 88 13.15 9.59 7.56
N HIS A 89 12.40 8.69 8.19
CA HIS A 89 12.82 8.14 9.47
C HIS A 89 14.11 7.32 9.27
N PRO A 90 15.20 7.59 10.02
CA PRO A 90 16.50 6.99 9.75
C PRO A 90 16.49 5.46 9.67
N LEU A 91 15.77 4.80 10.58
CA LEU A 91 15.63 3.34 10.59
C LEU A 91 14.89 2.82 9.35
N ILE A 92 13.83 3.50 8.90
CA ILE A 92 13.06 3.10 7.72
C ILE A 92 13.89 3.34 6.46
N PHE A 93 14.61 4.46 6.40
CA PHE A 93 15.49 4.78 5.30
C PHE A 93 16.61 3.75 5.18
N ALA A 94 17.29 3.40 6.29
CA ALA A 94 18.33 2.37 6.32
C ALA A 94 17.81 1.00 5.86
N GLN A 95 16.64 0.57 6.35
CA GLN A 95 16.00 -0.66 5.88
C GLN A 95 15.69 -0.63 4.37
N SER A 96 15.32 0.54 3.84
CA SER A 96 15.07 0.68 2.41
C SER A 96 16.34 0.57 1.56
N LEU A 97 17.50 1.01 2.07
CA LEU A 97 18.80 0.81 1.41
C LEU A 97 19.19 -0.68 1.42
N MET A 98 18.92 -1.39 2.52
CA MET A 98 19.18 -2.84 2.60
C MET A 98 18.34 -3.62 1.58
N ARG A 99 17.10 -3.20 1.34
CA ARG A 99 16.20 -3.82 0.33
C ARG A 99 16.54 -3.43 -1.10
N ASN A 100 17.08 -2.23 -1.32
CA ASN A 100 17.51 -1.75 -2.63
C ASN A 100 18.90 -1.10 -2.50
N PRO A 101 19.98 -1.90 -2.66
CA PRO A 101 21.35 -1.40 -2.54
C PRO A 101 21.71 -0.29 -3.54
N ASN A 102 21.00 -0.20 -4.66
CA ASN A 102 21.21 0.83 -5.69
C ASN A 102 20.57 2.18 -5.33
N LYS A 103 19.79 2.25 -4.24
CA LYS A 103 19.13 3.48 -3.83
C LYS A 103 20.17 4.49 -3.31
N PRO A 104 20.17 5.74 -3.82
CA PRO A 104 21.16 6.73 -3.41
C PRO A 104 20.97 7.16 -1.95
N MET A 105 22.08 7.28 -1.24
CA MET A 105 22.12 7.91 0.08
C MET A 105 21.63 9.36 -0.01
N GLN A 106 20.84 9.77 0.98
CA GLN A 106 20.33 11.14 1.05
C GLN A 106 21.20 12.00 1.96
N ASN A 107 21.24 13.31 1.71
CA ASN A 107 22.00 14.26 2.52
C ASN A 107 21.24 14.67 3.79
N LYS A 108 21.93 15.34 4.72
CA LYS A 108 21.32 15.89 5.95
C LYS A 108 20.09 16.78 5.66
N LYS A 109 20.17 17.60 4.60
CA LYS A 109 19.06 18.48 4.18
C LYS A 109 17.77 17.70 3.90
N PHE A 110 17.84 16.53 3.27
CA PHE A 110 16.67 15.69 2.99
C PHE A 110 15.93 15.27 4.28
N PHE A 111 16.67 14.92 5.32
CA PHE A 111 16.13 14.47 6.60
C PHE A 111 15.60 15.63 7.45
N ASP A 112 16.28 16.78 7.41
CA ASP A 112 15.94 17.94 8.24
C ASP A 112 14.80 18.79 7.66
N THR A 113 14.53 18.68 6.36
CA THR A 113 13.49 19.50 5.71
C THR A 113 12.11 19.16 6.30
N THR A 114 11.40 20.17 6.80
CA THR A 114 10.04 20.01 7.29
C THR A 114 9.04 19.84 6.14
N PHE A 115 7.89 19.23 6.41
CA PHE A 115 6.84 19.11 5.40
C PHE A 115 6.40 20.49 4.88
N ASN A 116 6.26 21.47 5.76
CA ASN A 116 5.84 22.83 5.39
C ASN A 116 6.87 23.52 4.49
N ASP A 117 8.16 23.41 4.81
CA ASP A 117 9.22 23.98 3.96
C ASP A 117 9.29 23.28 2.61
N CYS A 118 9.07 21.97 2.58
CA CYS A 118 8.95 21.23 1.34
C CYS A 118 7.82 21.81 0.48
N VAL A 119 6.62 21.99 1.04
CA VAL A 119 5.45 22.51 0.33
C VAL A 119 5.70 23.94 -0.17
N ARG A 120 6.21 24.84 0.69
CA ARG A 120 6.54 26.23 0.33
C ARG A 120 7.51 26.31 -0.85
N ASN A 121 8.55 25.47 -0.82
CA ASN A 121 9.57 25.43 -1.86
C ASN A 121 9.19 24.53 -3.06
N ARG A 122 8.00 23.92 -3.05
CA ARG A 122 7.50 23.01 -4.08
C ARG A 122 8.53 21.94 -4.49
N VAL A 123 9.13 21.28 -3.50
CA VAL A 123 10.18 20.27 -3.75
C VAL A 123 9.58 18.97 -4.30
N ARG A 124 9.79 18.72 -5.59
CA ARG A 124 9.43 17.44 -6.22
C ARG A 124 10.45 16.34 -5.86
N PRO A 125 10.03 15.06 -5.76
CA PRO A 125 8.67 14.54 -5.86
C PRO A 125 7.93 14.50 -4.51
N TYR A 126 8.51 14.99 -3.42
CA TYR A 126 8.10 14.59 -2.06
C TYR A 126 6.80 15.21 -1.53
N CYS A 127 6.51 16.46 -1.87
CA CYS A 127 5.40 17.23 -1.29
C CYS A 127 4.62 18.05 -2.32
N VAL A 128 4.91 17.87 -3.61
CA VAL A 128 4.14 18.44 -4.71
C VAL A 128 3.25 17.35 -5.28
N PHE A 129 1.94 17.60 -5.24
CA PHE A 129 0.95 16.75 -5.89
C PHE A 129 0.85 17.16 -7.37
N ASP A 130 1.20 16.23 -8.25
CA ASP A 130 0.97 16.39 -9.68
C ASP A 130 -0.29 15.62 -10.06
N ALA A 131 -1.29 16.35 -10.56
CA ALA A 131 -2.56 15.77 -11.02
C ALA A 131 -2.37 14.88 -12.27
N HIS A 132 -1.29 15.07 -13.03
CA HIS A 132 -1.03 14.39 -14.31
C HIS A 132 -0.01 13.26 -14.22
N ASN A 133 0.52 12.96 -13.03
CA ASN A 133 1.38 11.79 -12.84
C ASN A 133 0.52 10.51 -12.99
N PRO A 134 0.96 9.49 -13.77
CA PRO A 134 0.24 8.22 -13.88
C PRO A 134 -0.08 7.63 -12.51
N PHE A 135 -1.27 7.04 -12.41
CA PHE A 135 -1.87 6.44 -11.22
C PHE A 135 -1.02 5.39 -10.53
N ASN A 136 -1.26 5.19 -9.23
CA ASN A 136 -0.50 4.37 -8.26
C ASN A 136 1.04 4.54 -8.25
N GLY A 137 1.63 5.30 -9.18
CA GLY A 137 3.00 5.81 -9.09
C GLY A 137 3.15 6.87 -8.01
N ASP A 138 2.03 7.43 -7.54
CA ASP A 138 1.97 8.35 -6.40
C ASP A 138 1.17 7.75 -5.24
N TRP A 139 1.90 7.19 -4.26
CA TRP A 139 1.37 6.63 -3.01
C TRP A 139 0.46 7.58 -2.21
N ARG A 140 0.45 8.88 -2.55
CA ARG A 140 -0.41 9.90 -1.95
C ARG A 140 -1.88 9.76 -2.39
N ARG A 141 -2.18 9.06 -3.48
CA ARG A 141 -3.54 8.83 -4.00
C ARG A 141 -4.18 7.56 -3.45
N PHE A 142 -4.18 7.37 -2.14
CA PHE A 142 -4.63 6.12 -1.52
C PHE A 142 -6.07 5.70 -1.88
N SER A 143 -6.98 6.65 -2.08
CA SER A 143 -8.39 6.36 -2.44
C SER A 143 -8.52 5.54 -3.71
N LEU A 144 -7.51 5.58 -4.56
CA LEU A 144 -7.50 4.94 -5.86
C LEU A 144 -7.28 3.42 -5.80
N HIS A 145 -6.70 2.91 -4.72
CA HIS A 145 -6.72 1.46 -4.46
C HIS A 145 -8.13 0.90 -4.36
N LEU A 146 -9.14 1.71 -4.03
CA LEU A 146 -10.54 1.28 -4.00
C LEU A 146 -11.19 1.26 -5.40
N CYS A 147 -10.60 1.93 -6.40
CA CYS A 147 -11.07 1.90 -7.77
C CYS A 147 -10.80 0.54 -8.43
N GLY A 148 -9.71 -0.12 -8.01
CA GLY A 148 -9.30 -1.43 -8.51
C GLY A 148 -8.26 -1.35 -9.62
N ASN A 149 -8.20 -2.38 -10.46
CA ASN A 149 -7.20 -2.53 -11.52
C ASN A 149 -7.68 -2.10 -12.92
N SER A 150 -8.81 -1.41 -13.03
CA SER A 150 -9.33 -0.95 -14.33
C SER A 150 -8.44 0.16 -14.93
N GLU A 151 -8.36 0.20 -16.27
CA GLU A 151 -7.58 1.22 -16.98
C GLU A 151 -8.00 2.65 -16.65
N ILE A 152 -9.30 2.91 -16.44
CA ILE A 152 -9.82 4.23 -16.04
C ILE A 152 -9.35 4.66 -14.65
N CYS A 153 -8.95 3.69 -13.84
CA CYS A 153 -8.35 4.00 -12.57
C CYS A 153 -6.92 4.52 -12.84
N THR A 154 -6.16 3.96 -13.79
CA THR A 154 -4.74 4.26 -14.13
C THR A 154 -4.36 5.67 -14.63
#